data_AF-A0A6S6T3Z3-F1
#
_entry.id   AF-A0A6S6T3Z3-F1
#
_cell.length_a   1.000
_cell.length_b   1.000
_cell.length_c   1.000
_cell.angle_alpha   90.00
_cell.angle_beta   90.00
_cell.angle_gamma   90.00
#
_symmetry.space_group_name_H-M   'P 1'
#
loop_
_entity.id
_entity.type
_entity.pdbx_description
1 polymer ?
#
loop_
_entity_poly.entity_id
_entity_poly.type
_entity_poly.pdbx_seq_one_letter_code
_entity_poly.pdbx_strand_id
1 'polypeptide(L)'
;MSTPLASPKFPNNTKPRLIRALKSLSLGKPIWRHDLDNIVGTGNSPEYISQLRAMGWSITCERLARLDRDGRKTRVGRYLLQEEHLNLLQEEHLNLIQEEGL
;
A
#
# COMPACT_ATOMS: atom_id res chain seq x y z
N MET A 1 -3.81 -25.84 -5.43
CA MET A 1 -5.21 -25.41 -5.23
C MET A 1 -5.16 -24.08 -4.51
N SER A 2 -5.42 -22.97 -5.19
CA SER A 2 -5.40 -21.64 -4.57
C SER A 2 -6.73 -21.40 -3.86
N THR A 3 -6.68 -21.27 -2.53
CA THR A 3 -7.81 -20.88 -1.70
C THR A 3 -8.38 -19.55 -2.20
N PRO A 4 -9.71 -19.36 -2.29
CA PRO A 4 -10.26 -18.03 -2.55
C PRO A 4 -9.87 -17.14 -1.38
N LEU A 5 -8.97 -16.17 -1.61
CA LEU A 5 -8.64 -15.19 -0.58
C LEU A 5 -9.92 -14.40 -0.28
N ALA A 6 -10.34 -14.41 1.00
CA ALA A 6 -11.38 -13.53 1.47
C ALA A 6 -11.08 -12.08 1.08
N SER A 7 -12.12 -11.30 0.76
CA SER A 7 -11.97 -9.90 0.34
C SER A 7 -11.11 -9.11 1.35
N PRO A 8 -10.18 -8.26 0.88
CA PRO A 8 -9.31 -7.50 1.76
C PRO A 8 -10.11 -6.56 2.66
N LYS A 9 -9.69 -6.41 3.92
CA LYS A 9 -10.33 -5.54 4.89
C LYS A 9 -9.75 -4.13 4.81
N PHE A 10 -10.63 -3.13 4.83
CA PHE A 10 -10.24 -1.74 4.90
C PHE A 10 -9.83 -1.35 6.33
N PRO A 11 -8.76 -0.56 6.50
CA PRO A 11 -8.41 0.00 7.80
C PRO A 11 -9.49 1.01 8.25
N ASN A 12 -9.86 0.95 9.53
CA ASN A 12 -10.82 1.87 10.12
C ASN A 12 -10.21 3.25 10.42
N ASN A 13 -11.06 4.24 10.69
CA ASN A 13 -10.66 5.64 10.86
C ASN A 13 -9.74 5.89 12.09
N THR A 14 -9.63 4.93 13.01
CA THR A 14 -8.69 5.00 14.15
C THR A 14 -7.25 4.65 13.77
N LYS A 15 -7.00 4.22 12.52
CA LYS A 15 -5.66 3.89 11.99
C LYS A 15 -5.25 4.82 10.83
N PRO A 16 -5.10 6.13 11.07
CA PRO A 16 -4.86 7.12 10.00
C PRO A 16 -3.55 6.89 9.22
N ARG A 17 -2.57 6.22 9.83
CA ARG A 17 -1.31 5.85 9.19
C ARG A 17 -1.48 4.74 8.14
N LEU A 18 -2.29 3.72 8.44
CA LEU A 18 -2.63 2.67 7.47
C LEU A 18 -3.47 3.23 6.33
N ILE A 19 -4.42 4.13 6.63
CA ILE A 19 -5.22 4.79 5.60
C ILE A 19 -4.33 5.58 4.65
N ARG A 20 -3.37 6.37 5.16
CA ARG A 20 -2.40 7.08 4.31
C ARG A 20 -1.55 6.14 3.45
N ALA A 21 -1.06 5.04 4.03
CA ALA A 21 -0.31 4.04 3.28
C ALA A 21 -1.15 3.45 2.14
N LEU A 22 -2.35 2.96 2.44
CA LEU A 22 -3.26 2.34 1.47
C LEU A 22 -3.67 3.34 0.37
N LYS A 23 -4.03 4.58 0.74
CA LYS A 23 -4.38 5.65 -0.21
C LYS A 23 -3.22 6.00 -1.14
N SER A 24 -1.97 5.94 -0.66
CA SER A 24 -0.83 6.19 -1.56
C SER A 24 -0.63 5.04 -2.54
N LEU A 25 -0.73 3.79 -2.07
CA LEU A 25 -0.62 2.59 -2.89
C LEU A 25 -1.74 2.49 -3.94
N SER A 26 -2.92 3.04 -3.64
CA SER A 26 -4.07 3.05 -4.55
C SER A 26 -3.87 3.91 -5.81
N LEU A 27 -2.82 4.72 -5.86
CA LEU A 27 -2.46 5.51 -7.05
C LEU A 27 -1.88 4.64 -8.18
N GLY A 28 -1.71 3.33 -7.97
CA GLY A 28 -1.26 2.37 -8.98
C GLY A 28 0.21 2.50 -9.38
N LYS A 29 0.99 3.32 -8.67
CA LYS A 29 2.42 3.53 -8.95
C LYS A 29 3.28 2.85 -7.88
N PRO A 30 4.43 2.26 -8.25
CA PRO A 30 5.38 1.77 -7.26
C PRO A 30 5.89 2.90 -6.36
N ILE A 31 5.92 2.68 -5.04
CA ILE A 31 6.35 3.66 -4.04
C ILE A 31 7.60 3.16 -3.35
N TRP A 32 8.65 3.98 -3.30
CA TRP A 32 9.85 3.63 -2.54
C TRP A 32 9.56 3.63 -1.05
N ARG A 33 10.25 2.75 -0.31
CA ARG A 33 10.12 2.68 1.15
C ARG A 33 10.29 4.05 1.82
N HIS A 34 11.29 4.83 1.40
CA HIS A 34 11.55 6.16 1.96
C HIS A 34 10.38 7.12 1.73
N ASP A 35 9.81 7.12 0.53
CA ASP A 35 8.67 7.99 0.23
C ASP A 35 7.44 7.57 1.04
N LEU A 36 7.25 6.26 1.21
CA LEU A 36 6.18 5.72 2.04
C LEU A 36 6.38 6.08 3.53
N ASP A 37 7.61 6.06 4.04
CA ASP A 37 7.92 6.53 5.39
C ASP A 37 7.50 7.99 5.60
N ASN A 38 7.75 8.85 4.61
CA ASN A 38 7.32 10.26 4.64
C ASN A 38 5.79 10.40 4.56
N ILE A 39 5.13 9.66 3.67
CA ILE A 39 3.67 9.67 3.51
C ILE A 39 2.96 9.22 4.78
N VAL A 40 3.47 8.17 5.43
CA VAL A 40 2.92 7.64 6.69
C VAL A 40 3.38 8.48 7.90
N GLY A 41 4.43 9.29 7.75
CA GLY A 41 4.97 10.17 8.80
C GLY A 41 5.75 9.42 9.87
N THR A 42 6.37 8.29 9.53
CA THR A 42 7.21 7.50 10.43
C THR A 42 8.13 6.58 9.63
N GLY A 43 9.36 6.34 10.12
CA GLY A 43 10.37 5.49 9.47
C GLY A 43 10.12 3.97 9.56
N ASN A 44 8.85 3.55 9.66
CA ASN A 44 8.46 2.15 9.85
C ASN A 44 7.41 1.67 8.84
N SER A 45 7.47 2.14 7.58
CA SER A 45 6.61 1.66 6.50
C SER A 45 6.53 0.13 6.36
N PRO A 46 7.58 -0.69 6.61
CA PRO A 46 7.47 -2.15 6.51
C PRO A 46 6.38 -2.75 7.42
N GLU A 47 6.18 -2.17 8.61
CA GLU A 47 5.15 -2.60 9.55
C GLU A 47 3.73 -2.34 9.01
N TYR A 48 3.50 -1.17 8.42
CA TYR A 48 2.21 -0.84 7.81
C TYR A 48 1.91 -1.72 6.59
N ILE A 49 2.92 -2.03 5.78
CA ILE A 49 2.78 -2.98 4.67
C ILE A 49 2.45 -4.39 5.19
N SER A 50 3.11 -4.83 6.27
CA SER A 50 2.83 -6.12 6.92
C SER A 50 1.38 -6.19 7.41
N GLN A 51 0.90 -5.14 8.08
CA GLN A 51 -0.48 -5.05 8.55
C GLN A 51 -1.49 -5.03 7.39
N LEU A 52 -1.23 -4.30 6.31
CA LEU A 52 -2.11 -4.32 5.12
C LEU A 52 -2.16 -5.73 4.49
N ARG A 53 -1.03 -6.43 4.39
CA ARG A 53 -1.01 -7.83 3.92
C ARG A 53 -1.79 -8.75 4.84
N ALA A 54 -1.67 -8.58 6.16
CA ALA A 54 -2.46 -9.33 7.13
C ALA A 54 -3.97 -9.04 7.03
N MET A 55 -4.35 -7.85 6.54
CA MET A 55 -5.73 -7.50 6.20
C MET A 55 -6.18 -8.06 4.84
N GLY A 56 -5.32 -8.77 4.11
CA GLY A 56 -5.63 -9.41 2.83
C GLY A 56 -5.17 -8.61 1.60
N TRP A 57 -4.53 -7.45 1.75
CA TRP A 57 -4.05 -6.67 0.59
C TRP A 57 -2.84 -7.31 -0.07
N SER A 58 -2.91 -7.55 -1.38
CA SER A 58 -1.79 -8.08 -2.15
C SER A 58 -0.83 -6.96 -2.55
N ILE A 59 0.29 -6.85 -1.82
CA ILE A 59 1.30 -5.80 -2.01
C ILE A 59 2.66 -6.45 -2.25
N THR A 60 3.23 -6.25 -3.43
CA THR A 60 4.58 -6.74 -3.76
C THR A 60 5.66 -5.85 -3.14
N CYS A 61 6.85 -6.41 -2.98
CA CYS A 61 8.03 -5.68 -2.53
C CYS A 61 9.20 -6.08 -3.40
N GLU A 62 9.65 -5.16 -4.24
CA GLU A 62 10.81 -5.35 -5.09
C GLU A 62 12.01 -4.65 -4.47
N ARG A 63 13.17 -5.33 -4.46
CA ARG A 63 14.44 -4.76 -4.02
C ARG A 63 15.28 -4.41 -5.23
N LEU A 64 15.43 -3.11 -5.48
CA LEU A 64 16.20 -2.60 -6.61
C LEU A 64 17.57 -2.11 -6.15
N ALA A 65 18.59 -2.38 -6.98
CA ALA A 65 19.92 -1.85 -6.75
C ALA A 65 19.93 -0.34 -7.00
N ARG A 66 20.48 0.42 -6.06
CA ARG A 66 20.71 1.86 -6.18
C ARG A 66 22.11 2.18 -5.69
N LEU A 67 22.74 3.21 -6.24
CA LEU A 67 23.95 3.76 -5.64
C LEU A 67 23.55 4.74 -4.54
N ASP A 68 24.16 4.62 -3.37
CA ASP A 68 24.04 5.63 -2.33
C ASP A 68 24.89 6.86 -2.63
N ARG A 69 24.86 7.84 -1.73
CA ARG A 69 25.61 9.09 -1.85
C ARG A 69 27.13 8.88 -1.93
N ASP A 70 27.62 7.78 -1.38
CA ASP A 70 29.05 7.44 -1.32
C ASP A 70 29.45 6.48 -2.47
N GLY A 71 28.55 6.28 -3.45
CA GLY A 71 28.79 5.42 -4.61
C GLY A 71 28.71 3.92 -4.32
N ARG A 72 28.21 3.52 -3.15
CA ARG A 72 28.08 2.11 -2.77
C ARG A 72 26.76 1.53 -3.25
N LYS A 73 26.78 0.28 -3.71
CA LYS A 73 25.57 -0.44 -4.11
C LYS A 73 24.73 -0.77 -2.87
N THR A 74 23.52 -0.21 -2.82
CA THR A 74 22.49 -0.53 -1.83
C THR A 74 21.28 -1.17 -2.51
N ARG A 75 20.40 -1.80 -1.73
CA ARG A 75 19.14 -2.37 -2.19
C ARG A 75 17.96 -1.65 -1.52
N VAL A 76 17.25 -0.84 -2.29
CA VAL A 76 16.10 -0.09 -1.79
C VAL A 76 14.81 -0.83 -2.17
N GLY A 77 13.90 -0.95 -1.20
CA GLY A 77 12.59 -1.56 -1.43
C GLY A 77 11.62 -0.59 -2.08
N ARG A 78 10.85 -1.05 -3.07
CA ARG A 78 9.63 -0.39 -3.55
C ARG A 78 8.43 -1.30 -3.38
N TYR A 79 7.30 -0.72 -3.02
CA TYR A 79 6.03 -1.41 -2.82
C TYR A 79 5.08 -1.10 -3.98
N LEU A 80 4.30 -2.09 -4.41
CA LEU A 80 3.27 -1.92 -5.43
C LEU A 80 2.03 -2.72 -5.03
N LEU A 81 0.86 -2.09 -5.10
CA LEU A 81 -0.41 -2.80 -4.95
C LEU A 81 -0.70 -3.58 -6.24
N GLN A 82 -1.08 -4.84 -6.10
CA GLN A 82 -1.47 -5.65 -7.25
C GLN A 82 -2.76 -5.13 -7.89
N GLU A 83 -2.87 -5.31 -9.21
CA GLU A 83 -3.92 -4.71 -10.04
C GLU A 83 -5.33 -5.15 -9.61
N GLU A 84 -5.48 -6.40 -9.20
CA GLU A 84 -6.76 -6.94 -8.74
C GLU A 84 -7.30 -6.18 -7.51
N HIS A 85 -6.40 -5.64 -6.69
CA HIS A 85 -6.73 -4.86 -5.50
C HIS A 85 -6.90 -3.36 -5.78
N LEU A 86 -6.37 -2.85 -6.90
CA LEU A 86 -6.63 -1.47 -7.33
C LEU A 86 -8.09 -1.28 -7.73
N ASN A 87 -8.65 -2.26 -8.44
CA ASN A 87 -10.05 -2.22 -8.90
C ASN A 87 -11.02 -2.20 -7.71
N LEU A 88 -10.76 -3.00 -6.67
CA LEU A 88 -11.55 -3.00 -5.43
C LEU A 88 -11.58 -1.62 -4.75
N LEU A 89 -10.47 -0.87 -4.78
CA LEU A 89 -10.41 0.47 -4.20
C LEU A 89 -11.21 1.50 -5.01
N GLN A 90 -11.27 1.33 -6.33
CA GLN A 90 -12.06 2.21 -7.20
C GLN A 90 -13.56 1.94 -7.04
N GLU A 91 -13.97 0.67 -6.98
CA GLU A 91 -15.36 0.26 -6.77
C GLU A 91 -15.89 0.75 -5.41
N GLU A 92 -15.14 0.57 -4.32
CA GLU A 92 -15.53 1.05 -2.99
C GLU A 92 -15.67 2.59 -2.97
N HIS A 93 -14.76 3.30 -3.63
CA HIS A 93 -14.83 4.77 -3.70
C HIS A 93 -16.07 5.25 -4.47
N LEU A 94 -16.43 4.56 -5.56
CA LEU A 94 -17.65 4.85 -6.33
C LEU A 94 -18.91 4.59 -5.50
N ASN A 95 -18.95 3.50 -4.73
CA ASN A 95 -20.08 3.16 -3.88
C ASN A 95 -20.29 4.20 -2.76
N LEU A 96 -19.21 4.65 -2.11
CA LEU A 96 -19.29 5.68 -1.06
C LEU A 96 -19.79 7.03 -1.59
N ILE A 97 -19.40 7.42 -2.81
CA ILE A 97 -19.89 8.67 -3.44
C ILE A 97 -21.38 8.58 -3.79
N GLN A 98 -21.87 7.39 -4.14
CA GLN A 98 -23.29 7.17 -4.46
C GLN A 98 -24.18 7.16 -3.22
N GLU A 99 -23.67 6.70 -2.07
CA GLU A 99 -24.42 6.66 -0.80
C GLU A 99 -24.53 8.03 -0.10
N GLU A 100 -23.56 8.93 -0.27
CA GLU A 100 -23.61 10.30 0.30
C GLU A 100 -24.39 11.30 -0.58
N GLY A 101 -25.06 10.82 -1.64
CA GLY A 101 -25.74 11.62 -2.66
C GLY A 101 -27.29 11.59 -2.64
N LEU A 102 -27.93 11.26 -1.51
CA LEU A 102 -29.40 11.27 -1.33
C LEU A 102 -29.88 12.30 -0.30
#